data_AF-A0A939UVH5-F1
#
_entry.id   AF-A0A939UVH5-F1
#
_cell.length_a   1.000
_cell.length_b   1.000
_cell.length_c   1.000
_cell.angle_alpha   90.00
_cell.angle_beta   90.00
_cell.angle_gamma   90.00
#
_symmetry.space_group_name_H-M   'P 1'
#
loop_
_entity.id
_entity.type
_entity.pdbx_description
1 polymer ?
#
loop_
_entity_poly.entity_id
_entity_poly.type
_entity_poly.pdbx_seq_one_letter_code
_entity_poly.pdbx_strand_id
1 'polypeptide(L)'
;MSKKNGTKKEFLPFYLTDLDAVARHFEEKAAEGWMLKSFLNTCEYEPCEPKHVRFNVVQCPVKGSDNAKISEASREFIDLCEESGWRFIDHRGAVYAFCCENDDVPDIITDELQRVEAVEKAGRNNTLFTFLIGFLIGAQIYSYIRRAVDPGDDRMMSIGIALFFALMLILLFCGMYINRINERKWREKAIDAIEAGEPIPPSEGNVLKKRRITAVIFIVILIAAALGLLANALIFSNPAARCYLLSALAAAVPFALIFNKLIKRKKAGKRITIAFIGAIIGWIVLQL
;
A
#
# COMPACT_ATOMS: atom_id res chain seq x y z
N MET A 1 -16.38 -25.77 -23.24
CA MET A 1 -15.74 -24.72 -22.41
C MET A 1 -16.81 -23.78 -21.89
N SER A 2 -16.94 -23.62 -20.57
CA SER A 2 -17.96 -22.74 -19.98
C SER A 2 -17.54 -21.29 -20.15
N LYS A 3 -18.35 -20.49 -20.85
CA LYS A 3 -18.13 -19.05 -21.04
C LYS A 3 -18.18 -18.38 -19.65
N LYS A 4 -17.03 -17.89 -19.18
CA LYS A 4 -16.97 -17.13 -17.92
C LYS A 4 -17.72 -15.81 -18.16
N ASN A 5 -18.78 -15.58 -17.41
CA ASN A 5 -19.54 -14.33 -17.46
C ASN A 5 -19.22 -13.48 -16.23
N GLY A 6 -18.93 -12.19 -16.42
CA GLY A 6 -18.70 -11.22 -15.34
C GLY A 6 -17.23 -10.79 -15.15
N THR A 7 -17.02 -9.71 -14.40
CA THR A 7 -15.68 -9.22 -14.04
C THR A 7 -15.20 -9.86 -12.73
N LYS A 8 -13.93 -10.24 -12.66
CA LYS A 8 -13.29 -10.75 -11.43
C LYS A 8 -12.49 -9.63 -10.78
N LYS A 9 -12.56 -9.52 -9.45
CA LYS A 9 -11.76 -8.56 -8.68
C LYS A 9 -10.85 -9.29 -7.69
N GLU A 10 -9.59 -8.87 -7.61
CA GLU A 10 -8.59 -9.46 -6.72
C GLU A 10 -7.81 -8.37 -5.98
N PHE A 11 -7.71 -8.50 -4.66
CA PHE A 11 -6.81 -7.67 -3.86
C PHE A 11 -5.39 -8.21 -3.94
N LEU A 12 -4.51 -7.46 -4.61
CA LEU A 12 -3.11 -7.83 -4.81
C LEU A 12 -2.19 -6.73 -4.26
N PRO A 13 -1.74 -6.82 -3.00
CA PRO A 13 -0.74 -5.90 -2.46
C PRO A 13 0.65 -6.28 -2.96
N PHE A 14 1.35 -5.34 -3.57
CA PHE A 14 2.71 -5.49 -4.07
C PHE A 14 3.51 -4.20 -3.87
N TYR A 15 4.84 -4.32 -3.88
CA TYR A 15 5.80 -3.21 -3.89
C TYR A 15 6.61 -3.19 -5.19
N LEU A 16 7.39 -2.12 -5.39
CA LEU A 16 8.28 -1.95 -6.55
C LEU A 16 9.36 -3.04 -6.67
N THR A 17 9.60 -3.80 -5.61
CA THR A 17 10.50 -4.95 -5.60
C THR A 17 9.88 -6.21 -6.23
N ASP A 18 8.56 -6.24 -6.43
CA ASP A 18 7.84 -7.46 -6.80
C ASP A 18 7.27 -7.43 -8.23
N LEU A 19 7.68 -6.47 -9.06
CA LEU A 19 7.10 -6.26 -10.38
C LEU A 19 7.14 -7.54 -11.23
N ASP A 20 8.23 -8.30 -11.15
CA ASP A 20 8.41 -9.56 -11.88
C ASP A 20 7.44 -10.66 -11.38
N ALA A 21 7.13 -10.69 -10.08
CA ALA A 21 6.11 -11.59 -9.56
C ALA A 21 4.70 -11.13 -9.96
N VAL A 22 4.46 -9.82 -10.04
CA VAL A 22 3.17 -9.27 -10.50
C VAL A 22 2.94 -9.61 -11.97
N ALA A 23 3.97 -9.50 -12.81
CA ALA A 23 3.94 -9.93 -14.20
C ALA A 23 3.52 -11.40 -14.31
N ARG A 24 4.27 -12.31 -13.67
CA ARG A 24 3.94 -13.76 -13.67
C ARG A 24 2.54 -14.05 -13.15
N HIS A 25 2.09 -13.37 -12.10
CA HIS A 25 0.72 -13.53 -11.58
C HIS A 25 -0.34 -13.15 -12.62
N PHE A 26 -0.08 -12.13 -13.45
CA PHE A 26 -0.98 -11.77 -14.55
C PHE A 26 -0.94 -12.77 -15.71
N GLU A 27 0.24 -13.34 -16.03
CA GLU A 27 0.38 -14.42 -17.02
C GLU A 27 -0.41 -15.67 -16.58
N GLU A 28 -0.25 -16.09 -15.32
CA GLU A 28 -1.02 -17.20 -14.73
C GLU A 28 -2.53 -16.96 -14.80
N LYS A 29 -2.97 -15.72 -14.57
CA LYS A 29 -4.40 -15.35 -14.66
C LYS A 29 -4.89 -15.37 -16.11
N ALA A 30 -4.10 -14.91 -17.07
CA ALA A 30 -4.43 -15.00 -18.49
C ALA A 30 -4.53 -16.47 -18.95
N ALA A 31 -3.62 -17.34 -18.50
CA ALA A 31 -3.65 -18.78 -18.75
C ALA A 31 -4.87 -19.46 -18.10
N GLU A 32 -5.37 -18.95 -16.97
CA GLU A 32 -6.65 -19.38 -16.40
C GLU A 32 -7.86 -18.89 -17.22
N GLY A 33 -7.70 -17.95 -18.15
CA GLY A 33 -8.80 -17.30 -18.91
C GLY A 33 -9.34 -16.03 -18.25
N TRP A 34 -8.48 -15.29 -17.55
CA TRP A 34 -8.77 -13.99 -16.92
C TRP A 34 -7.74 -12.95 -17.36
N MET A 35 -8.10 -12.08 -18.31
CA MET A 35 -7.21 -11.01 -18.78
C MET A 35 -7.25 -9.81 -17.85
N LEU A 36 -6.09 -9.24 -17.53
CA LEU A 36 -6.03 -8.02 -16.73
C LEU A 36 -6.68 -6.85 -17.49
N LYS A 37 -7.55 -6.11 -16.79
CA LYS A 37 -8.19 -4.90 -17.29
C LYS A 37 -7.72 -3.63 -16.56
N SER A 38 -7.54 -3.71 -15.25
CA SER A 38 -6.98 -2.60 -14.45
C SER A 38 -6.37 -3.11 -13.14
N PHE A 39 -5.42 -2.40 -12.55
CA PHE A 39 -4.77 -2.82 -11.28
C PHE A 39 -4.48 -1.69 -10.29
N LEU A 40 -5.26 -0.59 -10.35
CA LEU A 40 -5.01 0.58 -9.52
C LEU A 40 -5.03 0.32 -8.00
N ASN A 41 -6.16 -0.15 -7.47
CA ASN A 41 -6.32 -0.48 -6.04
C ASN A 41 -6.65 -1.97 -5.85
N THR A 42 -7.37 -2.52 -6.82
CA THR A 42 -7.80 -3.90 -6.91
C THR A 42 -7.56 -4.29 -8.36
N CYS A 43 -7.03 -5.49 -8.59
CA CYS A 43 -6.90 -6.01 -9.95
C CYS A 43 -8.28 -6.41 -10.43
N GLU A 44 -8.73 -5.80 -11.53
CA GLU A 44 -9.95 -6.16 -12.23
C GLU A 44 -9.57 -6.95 -13.47
N TYR A 45 -10.25 -8.07 -13.66
CA TYR A 45 -10.04 -8.97 -14.78
C TYR A 45 -11.33 -9.15 -15.57
N GLU A 46 -11.18 -9.31 -16.87
CA GLU A 46 -12.26 -9.68 -17.78
C GLU A 46 -12.09 -11.12 -18.28
N PRO A 47 -13.20 -11.81 -18.58
CA PRO A 47 -13.14 -13.14 -19.17
C PRO A 47 -12.40 -13.10 -20.50
N CYS A 48 -11.43 -14.00 -20.67
CA CYS A 48 -10.81 -14.27 -21.96
C CYS A 48 -10.75 -15.78 -22.20
N GLU A 49 -10.47 -16.18 -23.43
CA GLU A 49 -10.06 -17.57 -23.68
C GLU A 49 -8.74 -17.82 -22.94
N PRO A 50 -8.57 -18.98 -22.26
CA PRO A 50 -7.30 -19.40 -21.70
C PRO A 50 -6.19 -19.29 -22.75
N LYS A 51 -5.22 -18.42 -22.52
CA LYS A 51 -4.10 -18.20 -23.46
C LYS A 51 -2.81 -17.91 -22.72
N HIS A 52 -1.70 -18.33 -23.33
CA HIS A 52 -0.39 -17.90 -22.92
C HIS A 52 -0.16 -16.48 -23.42
N VAL A 53 0.15 -15.56 -22.51
CA VAL A 53 0.44 -14.16 -22.80
C VAL A 53 1.56 -13.78 -21.88
N ARG A 54 2.60 -13.13 -22.40
CA ARG A 54 3.66 -12.55 -21.59
C ARG A 54 3.20 -11.22 -21.01
N PHE A 55 3.53 -10.98 -19.75
CA PHE A 55 3.35 -9.69 -19.11
C PHE A 55 4.71 -9.09 -18.77
N ASN A 56 4.83 -7.78 -18.95
CA ASN A 56 5.96 -7.03 -18.44
C ASN A 56 5.43 -5.85 -17.62
N VAL A 57 5.79 -5.83 -16.34
CA VAL A 57 5.35 -4.81 -15.39
C VAL A 57 6.57 -3.98 -15.04
N VAL A 58 6.60 -2.74 -15.51
CA VAL A 58 7.78 -1.89 -15.40
C VAL A 58 7.50 -0.63 -14.61
N GLN A 59 8.56 -0.05 -14.08
CA GLN A 59 8.50 1.32 -13.61
C GLN A 59 8.74 2.26 -14.79
N CYS A 60 7.74 3.08 -15.11
CA CYS A 60 7.86 4.13 -16.11
C CYS A 60 8.98 5.10 -15.72
N PRO A 61 9.94 5.38 -16.63
CA PRO A 61 11.08 6.25 -16.34
C PRO A 61 10.68 7.73 -16.23
N VAL A 62 9.47 8.08 -16.69
CA VAL A 62 8.96 9.46 -16.67
C VAL A 62 8.61 9.89 -15.25
N LYS A 63 9.31 10.93 -14.77
CA LYS A 63 9.04 11.53 -13.45
C LYS A 63 7.66 12.18 -13.43
N GLY A 64 6.96 12.03 -12.30
CA GLY A 64 5.71 12.76 -12.05
C GLY A 64 4.43 12.06 -12.52
N SER A 65 4.51 10.80 -12.94
CA SER A 65 3.34 9.97 -13.21
C SER A 65 2.38 9.90 -12.00
N ASP A 66 1.10 10.09 -12.31
CA ASP A 66 -0.02 10.05 -11.38
C ASP A 66 -1.16 9.23 -11.99
N ASN A 67 -2.01 8.69 -11.15
CA ASN A 67 -3.19 7.90 -11.51
C ASN A 67 -4.26 8.72 -12.24
N ALA A 68 -4.22 10.05 -12.12
CA ALA A 68 -5.26 10.93 -12.63
C ALA A 68 -5.24 11.12 -14.16
N LYS A 69 -4.04 11.15 -14.77
CA LYS A 69 -3.87 11.33 -16.22
C LYS A 69 -2.49 10.84 -16.64
N ILE A 70 -2.43 10.13 -17.77
CA ILE A 70 -1.17 9.82 -18.47
C ILE A 70 -0.63 11.13 -19.06
N SER A 71 0.58 11.51 -18.66
CA SER A 71 1.27 12.69 -19.19
C SER A 71 1.70 12.46 -20.64
N GLU A 72 2.01 13.52 -21.39
CA GLU A 72 2.47 13.42 -22.77
C GLU A 72 3.77 12.60 -22.87
N ALA A 73 4.77 12.90 -22.04
CA ALA A 73 5.99 12.09 -21.94
C ALA A 73 5.73 10.63 -21.56
N SER A 74 4.75 10.36 -20.69
CA SER A 74 4.35 8.99 -20.37
C SER A 74 3.66 8.28 -21.54
N ARG A 75 3.00 9.03 -22.42
CA ARG A 75 2.36 8.51 -23.62
C ARG A 75 3.39 8.18 -24.69
N GLU A 76 4.38 9.05 -24.91
CA GLU A 76 5.53 8.75 -25.79
C GLU A 76 6.23 7.44 -25.39
N PHE A 77 6.41 7.20 -24.09
CA PHE A 77 6.95 5.94 -23.59
C PHE A 77 6.04 4.74 -23.88
N ILE A 78 4.72 4.89 -23.72
CA ILE A 78 3.75 3.84 -24.06
C ILE A 78 3.80 3.55 -25.56
N ASP A 79 3.74 4.58 -26.40
CA ASP A 79 3.73 4.47 -27.86
C ASP A 79 4.99 3.73 -28.35
N LEU A 80 6.17 4.06 -27.80
CA LEU A 80 7.42 3.35 -28.09
C LEU A 80 7.36 1.86 -27.72
N CYS A 81 6.77 1.53 -26.57
CA CYS A 81 6.60 0.14 -26.16
C CYS A 81 5.61 -0.58 -27.09
N GLU A 82 4.54 0.10 -27.52
CA GLU A 82 3.55 -0.48 -28.43
C GLU A 82 4.12 -0.72 -29.83
N GLU A 83 4.96 0.17 -30.33
CA GLU A 83 5.71 -0.01 -31.58
C GLU A 83 6.63 -1.24 -31.53
N SER A 84 7.17 -1.57 -30.36
CA SER A 84 8.00 -2.77 -30.16
C SER A 84 7.20 -4.08 -30.03
N GLY A 85 5.87 -4.02 -30.13
CA GLY A 85 4.98 -5.19 -30.11
C GLY A 85 4.34 -5.49 -28.76
N TRP A 86 4.54 -4.64 -27.75
CA TRP A 86 3.80 -4.71 -26.50
C TRP A 86 2.41 -4.06 -26.65
N ARG A 87 1.48 -4.37 -25.75
CA ARG A 87 0.20 -3.68 -25.63
C ARG A 87 0.06 -3.13 -24.23
N PHE A 88 -0.21 -1.84 -24.10
CA PHE A 88 -0.45 -1.23 -22.80
C PHE A 88 -1.81 -1.66 -22.24
N ILE A 89 -1.85 -2.04 -20.95
CA ILE A 89 -3.08 -2.45 -20.27
C ILE A 89 -3.58 -1.36 -19.32
N ASP A 90 -2.76 -1.01 -18.33
CA ASP A 90 -3.13 -0.03 -17.30
C ASP A 90 -1.87 0.46 -16.55
N HIS A 91 -2.03 1.48 -15.70
CA HIS A 91 -0.99 1.97 -14.82
C HIS A 91 -1.45 2.23 -13.39
N ARG A 92 -0.50 2.09 -12.46
CA ARG A 92 -0.62 2.47 -11.05
C ARG A 92 0.56 3.35 -10.66
N GLY A 93 0.35 4.67 -10.74
CA GLY A 93 1.34 5.69 -10.48
C GLY A 93 2.43 5.61 -11.53
N ALA A 94 3.63 5.19 -11.11
CA ALA A 94 4.76 4.95 -12.01
C ALA A 94 4.87 3.49 -12.46
N VAL A 95 3.98 2.58 -12.04
CA VAL A 95 4.04 1.16 -12.43
C VAL A 95 3.10 0.91 -13.59
N TYR A 96 3.59 0.41 -14.71
CA TYR A 96 2.86 0.24 -15.97
C TYR A 96 2.84 -1.25 -16.30
N ALA A 97 1.68 -1.79 -16.66
CA ALA A 97 1.55 -3.17 -17.10
C ALA A 97 1.35 -3.24 -18.60
N PHE A 98 2.20 -4.03 -19.25
CA PHE A 98 2.13 -4.34 -20.67
C PHE A 98 1.93 -5.84 -20.87
N CYS A 99 1.32 -6.23 -21.98
CA CYS A 99 1.22 -7.62 -22.38
C CYS A 99 1.64 -7.83 -23.84
N CYS A 100 2.16 -9.01 -24.15
CA CYS A 100 2.50 -9.41 -25.52
C CYS A 100 2.11 -10.87 -25.74
N GLU A 101 1.59 -11.19 -26.91
CA GLU A 101 1.28 -12.57 -27.33
C GLU A 101 2.42 -13.23 -28.11
N ASN A 102 3.39 -12.43 -28.56
CA ASN A 102 4.56 -12.92 -29.29
C ASN A 102 5.73 -13.17 -28.32
N ASP A 103 6.18 -14.42 -28.25
CA ASP A 103 7.29 -14.81 -27.38
C ASP A 103 8.64 -14.24 -27.84
N ASP A 104 8.77 -13.83 -29.11
CA ASP A 104 10.01 -13.28 -29.67
C ASP A 104 10.24 -11.80 -29.33
N VAL A 105 9.25 -11.11 -28.75
CA VAL A 105 9.38 -9.69 -28.41
C VAL A 105 10.29 -9.53 -27.18
N PRO A 106 11.37 -8.74 -27.26
CA PRO A 106 12.27 -8.54 -26.14
C PRO A 106 11.56 -7.84 -24.97
N ASP A 107 12.02 -8.11 -23.76
CA ASP A 107 11.52 -7.44 -22.56
C ASP A 107 11.76 -5.92 -22.61
N ILE A 108 10.84 -5.18 -21.99
CA ILE A 108 10.93 -3.73 -21.91
C ILE A 108 12.12 -3.38 -20.99
N ILE A 109 13.20 -2.89 -21.60
CA ILE A 109 14.37 -2.42 -20.86
C ILE A 109 14.04 -1.09 -20.22
N THR A 110 14.18 -1.01 -18.90
CA THR A 110 14.06 0.24 -18.14
C THR A 110 15.31 0.48 -17.32
N ASP A 111 15.54 1.73 -16.93
CA ASP A 111 16.67 2.10 -16.08
C ASP A 111 16.52 1.43 -14.69
N GLU A 112 17.33 0.39 -14.47
CA GLU A 112 17.34 -0.39 -13.24
C GLU A 112 17.82 0.44 -12.04
N LEU A 113 18.76 1.37 -12.24
CA LEU A 113 19.19 2.30 -11.19
C LEU A 113 18.03 3.19 -10.77
N GLN A 114 17.24 3.69 -11.73
CA GLN A 114 16.05 4.47 -11.44
C GLN A 114 14.99 3.67 -10.67
N ARG A 115 14.86 2.36 -10.92
CA ARG A 115 14.01 1.47 -10.12
C ARG A 115 14.50 1.35 -8.69
N VAL A 116 15.82 1.15 -8.49
CA VAL A 116 16.44 1.07 -7.16
C VAL A 116 16.23 2.36 -6.36
N GLU A 117 16.47 3.53 -6.97
CA GLU A 117 16.24 4.83 -6.32
C GLU A 117 14.77 5.03 -5.91
N ALA A 118 13.84 4.58 -6.75
CA ALA A 118 12.42 4.68 -6.46
C ALA A 118 11.99 3.76 -5.31
N VAL A 119 12.56 2.56 -5.23
CA VAL A 119 12.38 1.65 -4.07
C VAL A 119 12.86 2.33 -2.79
N GLU A 120 14.05 2.92 -2.79
CA GLU A 120 14.58 3.63 -1.60
C GLU A 120 13.69 4.80 -1.19
N LYS A 121 13.26 5.61 -2.15
CA LYS A 121 12.38 6.75 -1.90
C LYS A 121 11.03 6.32 -1.35
N ALA A 122 10.45 5.26 -1.91
CA ALA A 122 9.21 4.67 -1.42
C ALA A 122 9.39 4.14 0.01
N GLY A 123 10.46 3.41 0.28
CA GLY A 123 10.81 2.91 1.61
C GLY A 123 10.99 4.05 2.62
N ARG A 124 11.66 5.15 2.24
CA ARG A 124 11.84 6.35 3.09
C ARG A 124 10.51 6.99 3.47
N ASN A 125 9.66 7.23 2.48
CA ASN A 125 8.34 7.81 2.70
C ASN A 125 7.47 6.91 3.58
N ASN A 126 7.50 5.60 3.34
CA ASN A 126 6.74 4.63 4.14
C ASN A 126 7.18 4.64 5.61
N THR A 127 8.47 4.77 5.89
CA THR A 127 8.97 4.87 7.27
C THR A 127 8.63 6.19 7.93
N LEU A 128 8.73 7.31 7.23
CA LEU A 128 8.28 8.59 7.79
C LEU A 128 6.79 8.53 8.15
N PHE A 129 5.98 7.92 7.27
CA PHE A 129 4.56 7.72 7.51
C PHE A 129 4.30 6.77 8.69
N THR A 130 5.10 5.71 8.81
CA THR A 130 5.04 4.77 9.93
C THR A 130 5.40 5.46 11.25
N PHE A 131 6.44 6.30 11.28
CA PHE A 131 6.80 7.10 12.45
C PHE A 131 5.71 8.11 12.82
N LEU A 132 5.07 8.74 11.85
CA LEU A 132 3.93 9.63 12.10
C LEU A 132 2.78 8.87 12.76
N ILE A 133 2.41 7.69 12.23
CA ILE A 133 1.38 6.84 12.84
C ILE A 133 1.81 6.41 14.26
N GLY A 134 3.06 6.00 14.43
CA GLY A 134 3.62 5.63 15.73
C GLY A 134 3.55 6.77 16.74
N PHE A 135 3.85 8.00 16.32
CA PHE A 135 3.72 9.19 17.15
C PHE A 135 2.26 9.44 17.57
N LEU A 136 1.30 9.31 16.65
CA LEU A 136 -0.12 9.47 16.97
C LEU A 136 -0.61 8.43 17.98
N ILE A 137 -0.20 7.17 17.83
CA ILE A 137 -0.55 6.11 18.77
C ILE A 137 0.14 6.34 20.12
N GLY A 138 1.42 6.76 20.12
CA GLY A 138 2.16 7.10 21.33
C GLY A 138 1.53 8.26 22.11
N ALA A 139 1.06 9.29 21.40
CA ALA A 139 0.32 10.40 22.00
C ALA A 139 -0.99 9.95 22.65
N GLN A 140 -1.69 8.98 22.05
CA GLN A 140 -2.88 8.36 22.65
C GLN A 140 -2.53 7.55 23.90
N ILE A 141 -1.44 6.78 23.90
CA ILE A 141 -0.97 6.08 25.10
C ILE A 141 -0.64 7.08 26.21
N TYR A 142 0.04 8.17 25.87
CA TYR A 142 0.43 9.21 26.84
C TYR A 142 -0.77 9.93 27.46
N SER A 143 -1.73 10.40 26.64
CA SER A 143 -2.95 11.06 27.13
C SER A 143 -3.72 10.16 28.10
N TYR A 144 -3.66 8.87 27.83
CA TYR A 144 -4.37 7.86 28.55
C TYR A 144 -3.67 7.48 29.87
N ILE A 145 -2.34 7.36 29.89
CA ILE A 145 -1.55 7.24 31.13
C ILE A 145 -1.76 8.48 32.01
N ARG A 146 -1.75 9.70 31.44
CA ARG A 146 -1.99 10.95 32.20
C ARG A 146 -3.33 10.92 32.94
N ARG A 147 -4.39 10.45 32.28
CA ARG A 147 -5.74 10.33 32.86
C ARG A 147 -5.87 9.18 33.88
N ALA A 148 -5.04 8.14 33.78
CA ALA A 148 -5.00 7.03 34.74
C ALA A 148 -4.49 7.43 36.13
N VAL A 149 -3.68 8.50 36.18
CA VAL A 149 -3.06 9.02 37.39
C VAL A 149 -4.08 9.81 38.23
N ASP A 150 -5.10 10.40 37.62
CA ASP A 150 -6.21 11.03 38.33
C ASP A 150 -7.01 10.01 39.17
N PRO A 151 -7.43 10.37 40.40
CA PRO A 151 -8.11 9.44 41.30
C PRO A 151 -9.58 9.26 40.89
N GLY A 152 -9.87 8.18 40.15
CA GLY A 152 -11.21 7.73 39.78
C GLY A 152 -11.24 6.23 39.46
N ASP A 153 -12.45 5.65 39.39
CA ASP A 153 -12.74 4.19 39.31
C ASP A 153 -12.27 3.50 37.98
N ASP A 154 -11.67 4.26 37.06
CA ASP A 154 -11.35 3.82 35.69
C ASP A 154 -9.93 3.20 35.53
N ARG A 155 -9.20 2.97 36.63
CA ARG A 155 -7.76 2.57 36.61
C ARG A 155 -7.48 1.19 35.99
N MET A 156 -8.35 0.20 36.16
CA MET A 156 -8.14 -1.14 35.58
C MET A 156 -8.42 -1.18 34.08
N MET A 157 -9.38 -0.38 33.60
CA MET A 157 -9.57 -0.17 32.16
C MET A 157 -8.34 0.48 31.55
N SER A 158 -7.64 1.31 32.34
CA SER A 158 -6.46 2.03 31.90
C SER A 158 -5.39 1.12 31.28
N ILE A 159 -4.94 0.19 32.07
CA ILE A 159 -3.80 -0.62 31.70
C ILE A 159 -4.08 -1.49 30.46
N GLY A 160 -5.30 -2.02 30.30
CA GLY A 160 -5.65 -2.86 29.15
C GLY A 160 -5.59 -2.13 27.79
N ILE A 161 -6.09 -0.89 27.74
CA ILE A 161 -6.09 -0.09 26.50
C ILE A 161 -4.69 0.42 26.18
N ALA A 162 -3.93 0.82 27.19
CA ALA A 162 -2.54 1.22 27.02
C ALA A 162 -1.67 0.07 26.51
N LEU A 163 -1.83 -1.14 27.07
CA LEU A 163 -1.15 -2.36 26.61
C LEU A 163 -1.56 -2.73 25.18
N PHE A 164 -2.83 -2.55 24.82
CA PHE A 164 -3.33 -2.78 23.47
C PHE A 164 -2.65 -1.85 22.44
N PHE A 165 -2.63 -0.54 22.70
CA PHE A 165 -1.94 0.41 21.80
C PHE A 165 -0.43 0.19 21.78
N ALA A 166 0.18 -0.19 22.90
CA ALA A 166 1.59 -0.57 22.96
C ALA A 166 1.89 -1.81 22.09
N LEU A 167 1.03 -2.84 22.13
CA LEU A 167 1.14 -4.00 21.24
C LEU A 167 1.00 -3.59 19.77
N MET A 168 0.07 -2.69 19.45
CA MET A 168 -0.11 -2.18 18.08
C MET A 168 1.13 -1.42 17.58
N LEU A 169 1.77 -0.61 18.44
CA LEU A 169 3.05 0.02 18.14
C LEU A 169 4.13 -1.02 17.85
N ILE A 170 4.27 -2.03 18.70
CA ILE A 170 5.26 -3.10 18.53
C ILE A 170 5.06 -3.79 17.17
N LEU A 171 3.83 -4.20 16.84
CA LEU A 171 3.52 -4.86 15.58
C LEU A 171 3.81 -3.98 14.37
N LEU A 172 3.48 -2.69 14.44
CA LEU A 172 3.72 -1.71 13.38
C LEU A 172 5.24 -1.49 13.15
N PHE A 173 6.01 -1.31 14.22
CA PHE A 173 7.47 -1.17 14.14
C PHE A 173 8.15 -2.46 13.68
N CYS A 174 7.70 -3.63 14.14
CA CYS A 174 8.21 -4.92 13.68
C CYS A 174 7.93 -5.12 12.18
N GLY A 175 6.71 -4.85 11.71
CA GLY A 175 6.36 -4.96 10.29
C GLY A 175 7.18 -4.03 9.40
N MET A 176 7.38 -2.78 9.84
CA MET A 176 8.26 -1.84 9.15
C MET A 176 9.70 -2.33 9.11
N TYR A 177 10.24 -2.82 10.23
CA TYR A 177 11.61 -3.30 10.31
C TYR A 177 11.85 -4.49 9.36
N ILE A 178 10.93 -5.46 9.34
CA ILE A 178 10.97 -6.60 8.42
C ILE A 178 10.95 -6.13 6.96
N ASN A 179 10.04 -5.22 6.59
CA ASN A 179 9.98 -4.69 5.23
C ASN A 179 11.29 -3.98 4.83
N ARG A 180 11.89 -3.21 5.75
CA ARG A 180 13.17 -2.54 5.51
C ARG A 180 14.34 -3.49 5.32
N ILE A 181 14.39 -4.59 6.08
CA ILE A 181 15.39 -5.64 5.86
C ILE A 181 15.21 -6.26 4.47
N ASN A 182 13.96 -6.56 4.08
CA ASN A 182 13.69 -7.19 2.79
C ASN A 182 14.03 -6.25 1.62
N GLU A 183 13.67 -4.98 1.71
CA GLU A 183 14.04 -3.95 0.72
C GLU A 183 15.55 -3.80 0.62
N ARG A 184 16.26 -3.80 1.75
CA ARG A 184 17.73 -3.71 1.77
C ARG A 184 18.38 -4.93 1.12
N LYS A 185 17.94 -6.14 1.47
CA LYS A 185 18.43 -7.39 0.87
C LYS A 185 18.18 -7.44 -0.64
N TRP A 186 17.01 -6.97 -1.08
CA TRP A 186 16.69 -6.88 -2.50
C TRP A 186 17.59 -5.85 -3.20
N ARG A 187 17.81 -4.69 -2.58
CA ARG A 187 18.67 -3.64 -3.12
C ARG A 187 20.12 -4.09 -3.28
N GLU A 188 20.69 -4.75 -2.27
CA GLU A 188 22.05 -5.28 -2.33
C GLU A 188 22.17 -6.23 -3.54
N LYS A 189 21.25 -7.19 -3.68
CA LYS A 189 21.20 -8.08 -4.84
C LYS A 189 21.00 -7.37 -6.18
N ALA A 190 20.19 -6.32 -6.21
CA ALA A 190 19.93 -5.55 -7.43
C ALA A 190 21.18 -4.78 -7.87
N ILE A 191 21.91 -4.18 -6.91
CA ILE A 191 23.17 -3.46 -7.21
C ILE A 191 24.24 -4.45 -7.68
N ASP A 192 24.39 -5.59 -7.00
CA ASP A 192 25.35 -6.62 -7.39
C ASP A 192 25.07 -7.12 -8.83
N ALA A 193 23.80 -7.30 -9.21
CA ALA A 193 23.40 -7.70 -10.56
C ALA A 193 23.68 -6.61 -11.61
N ILE A 194 23.35 -5.35 -11.29
CA ILE A 194 23.64 -4.20 -12.16
C ILE A 194 25.15 -4.06 -12.41
N GLU A 195 25.98 -4.22 -11.38
CA GLU A 195 27.46 -4.17 -11.49
C GLU A 195 28.02 -5.33 -12.32
N ALA A 196 27.39 -6.51 -12.24
CA ALA A 196 27.74 -7.67 -13.06
C ALA A 196 27.22 -7.60 -14.50
N GLY A 197 26.35 -6.63 -14.83
CA GLY A 197 25.66 -6.55 -16.12
C GLY A 197 24.61 -7.65 -16.33
N GLU A 198 24.16 -8.27 -15.23
CA GLU A 198 23.14 -9.32 -15.22
C GLU A 198 21.75 -8.71 -14.90
N PRO A 199 20.66 -9.32 -15.38
CA PRO A 199 19.31 -8.85 -15.04
C PRO A 199 19.04 -9.03 -13.54
N ILE A 200 18.27 -8.11 -12.95
CA ILE A 200 17.88 -8.21 -11.53
C ILE A 200 17.22 -9.56 -11.26
N PRO A 201 17.65 -10.30 -10.21
CA PRO A 201 17.11 -11.61 -9.91
C PRO A 201 15.60 -11.52 -9.61
N PRO A 202 14.78 -12.40 -10.20
CA PRO A 202 13.34 -12.35 -10.03
C PRO A 202 12.95 -12.55 -8.57
N SER A 203 11.90 -11.86 -8.14
CA SER A 203 11.32 -12.03 -6.81
C SER A 203 10.91 -13.49 -6.52
N GLU A 204 11.05 -13.94 -5.27
CA GLU A 204 10.73 -15.32 -4.88
C GLU A 204 9.26 -15.67 -5.21
N GLY A 205 9.00 -16.91 -5.66
CA GLY A 205 7.70 -17.33 -6.21
C GLY A 205 6.49 -17.19 -5.28
N ASN A 206 6.68 -17.00 -3.98
CA ASN A 206 5.59 -16.85 -3.01
C ASN A 206 5.47 -15.44 -2.38
N VAL A 207 6.20 -14.44 -2.90
CA VAL A 207 6.23 -13.08 -2.31
C VAL A 207 4.84 -12.45 -2.28
N LEU A 208 4.08 -12.54 -3.37
CA LEU A 208 2.74 -11.94 -3.44
C LEU A 208 1.76 -12.59 -2.46
N LYS A 209 1.84 -13.92 -2.28
CA LYS A 209 1.03 -14.64 -1.29
C LYS A 209 1.39 -14.23 0.14
N LYS A 210 2.69 -14.15 0.45
CA LYS A 210 3.20 -13.66 1.74
C LYS A 210 2.68 -12.24 2.01
N ARG A 211 2.79 -11.32 1.03
CA ARG A 211 2.30 -9.94 1.16
C ARG A 211 0.79 -9.86 1.35
N ARG A 212 0.02 -10.66 0.64
CA ARG A 212 -1.44 -10.73 0.81
C ARG A 212 -1.80 -11.16 2.24
N ILE A 213 -1.19 -12.23 2.73
CA ILE A 213 -1.42 -12.73 4.09
C ILE A 213 -1.06 -11.66 5.12
N THR A 214 0.12 -11.04 5.02
CA THR A 214 0.54 -9.97 5.94
C THR A 214 -0.42 -8.78 5.91
N ALA A 215 -0.88 -8.36 4.74
CA ALA A 215 -1.83 -7.26 4.61
C ALA A 215 -3.20 -7.61 5.23
N VAL A 216 -3.72 -8.82 5.01
CA VAL A 216 -4.99 -9.27 5.62
C VAL A 216 -4.87 -9.35 7.13
N ILE A 217 -3.80 -9.94 7.67
CA ILE A 217 -3.56 -9.99 9.13
C ILE A 217 -3.56 -8.57 9.71
N PHE A 218 -2.85 -7.63 9.06
CA PHE A 218 -2.81 -6.24 9.51
C PHE A 218 -4.20 -5.58 9.49
N ILE A 219 -4.99 -5.78 8.41
CA ILE A 219 -6.36 -5.26 8.31
C ILE A 219 -7.26 -5.86 9.40
N VAL A 220 -7.17 -7.17 9.65
CA VAL A 220 -7.95 -7.84 10.69
C VAL A 220 -7.61 -7.29 12.07
N ILE A 221 -6.33 -7.09 12.37
CA ILE A 221 -5.87 -6.46 13.61
C ILE A 221 -6.44 -5.05 13.76
N LEU A 222 -6.43 -4.25 12.69
CA LEU A 222 -7.01 -2.90 12.70
C LEU A 222 -8.54 -2.90 12.91
N ILE A 223 -9.26 -3.83 12.30
CA ILE A 223 -10.70 -3.96 12.48
C ILE A 223 -11.01 -4.39 13.91
N ALA A 224 -10.29 -5.39 14.43
CA ALA A 224 -10.42 -5.82 15.83
C ALA A 224 -10.12 -4.68 16.80
N ALA A 225 -9.10 -3.85 16.51
CA ALA A 225 -8.78 -2.64 17.25
C ALA A 225 -9.95 -1.65 17.28
N ALA A 226 -10.50 -1.33 16.11
CA ALA A 226 -11.61 -0.40 15.99
C ALA A 226 -12.86 -0.92 16.70
N LEU A 227 -13.17 -2.22 16.60
CA LEU A 227 -14.28 -2.85 17.30
C LEU A 227 -14.08 -2.86 18.81
N GLY A 228 -12.86 -3.11 19.29
CA GLY A 228 -12.52 -3.01 20.72
C GLY A 228 -12.74 -1.59 21.26
N LEU A 229 -12.32 -0.57 20.50
CA LEU A 229 -12.57 0.83 20.84
C LEU A 229 -14.07 1.18 20.84
N LEU A 230 -14.83 0.68 19.86
CA LEU A 230 -16.28 0.87 19.77
C LEU A 230 -17.01 0.21 20.95
N ALA A 231 -16.69 -1.05 21.25
CA ALA A 231 -17.27 -1.78 22.38
C ALA A 231 -16.99 -1.04 23.70
N ASN A 232 -15.77 -0.55 23.87
CA ASN A 232 -15.42 0.22 25.05
C ASN A 232 -16.17 1.57 25.13
N ALA A 233 -16.39 2.25 24.00
CA ALA A 233 -17.19 3.47 23.97
C ALA A 233 -18.66 3.24 24.38
N LEU A 234 -19.23 2.09 24.00
CA LEU A 234 -20.64 1.75 24.26
C LEU A 234 -20.90 1.32 25.71
N ILE A 235 -19.92 0.69 26.37
CA ILE A 235 -20.05 0.19 27.74
C ILE A 235 -19.98 1.31 28.79
N PHE A 236 -19.29 2.43 28.49
CA PHE A 236 -19.05 3.49 29.48
C PHE A 236 -20.20 4.48 29.64
N SER A 237 -20.65 4.71 30.87
CA SER A 237 -21.69 5.66 31.26
C SER A 237 -21.23 7.14 31.24
N ASN A 238 -19.93 7.42 31.30
CA ASN A 238 -19.40 8.77 31.27
C ASN A 238 -19.47 9.39 29.84
N PRO A 239 -20.29 10.43 29.62
CA PRO A 239 -20.53 10.98 28.29
C PRO A 239 -19.29 11.65 27.69
N ALA A 240 -18.37 12.19 28.51
CA ALA A 240 -17.16 12.84 28.02
C ALA A 240 -16.15 11.82 27.43
N ALA A 241 -15.96 10.69 28.10
CA ALA A 241 -15.10 9.59 27.63
C ALA A 241 -15.68 8.93 26.36
N ARG A 242 -17.00 8.76 26.31
CA ARG A 242 -17.73 8.23 25.14
C ARG A 242 -17.60 9.13 23.92
N CYS A 243 -17.78 10.45 24.07
CA CYS A 243 -17.58 11.42 22.98
C CYS A 243 -16.13 11.42 22.46
N TYR A 244 -15.15 11.24 23.34
CA TYR A 244 -13.75 11.17 22.94
C TYR A 244 -13.42 9.91 22.13
N LEU A 245 -13.87 8.73 22.57
CA LEU A 245 -13.67 7.47 21.85
C LEU A 245 -14.38 7.46 20.48
N LEU A 246 -15.60 7.99 20.42
CA LEU A 246 -16.32 8.16 19.15
C LEU A 246 -15.62 9.17 18.23
N SER A 247 -14.98 10.22 18.76
CA SER A 247 -14.19 11.17 17.97
C SER A 247 -12.90 10.55 17.42
N ALA A 248 -12.23 9.67 18.17
CA ALA A 248 -11.05 8.93 17.70
C ALA A 248 -11.40 7.92 16.58
N LEU A 249 -12.54 7.22 16.70
CA LEU A 249 -13.09 6.37 15.64
C LEU A 249 -13.53 7.17 14.41
N ALA A 250 -14.19 8.30 14.62
CA ALA A 250 -14.61 9.21 13.56
C ALA A 250 -13.44 9.94 12.87
N ALA A 251 -12.23 9.95 13.45
CA ALA A 251 -11.01 10.41 12.76
C ALA A 251 -10.35 9.30 11.92
N ALA A 252 -10.49 8.03 12.31
CA ALA A 252 -9.96 6.88 11.58
C ALA A 252 -10.74 6.55 10.28
N VAL A 253 -12.05 6.80 10.25
CA VAL A 253 -12.91 6.51 9.09
C VAL A 253 -12.68 7.47 7.90
N PRO A 254 -12.60 8.81 8.08
CA PRO A 254 -12.19 9.73 7.03
C PRO A 254 -10.77 9.48 6.57
N PHE A 255 -9.86 9.01 7.44
CA PHE A 255 -8.51 8.65 7.04
C PHE A 255 -8.50 7.52 6.00
N ALA A 256 -9.29 6.45 6.19
CA ALA A 256 -9.45 5.38 5.20
C ALA A 256 -10.12 5.84 3.90
N LEU A 257 -11.14 6.71 3.99
CA LEU A 257 -11.86 7.24 2.82
C LEU A 257 -11.07 8.28 2.03
N ILE A 258 -10.30 9.12 2.73
CA ILE A 258 -9.43 10.16 2.18
C ILE A 258 -8.15 9.53 1.64
N PHE A 259 -7.58 8.50 2.26
CA PHE A 259 -6.47 7.71 1.68
C PHE A 259 -6.85 7.16 0.29
N ASN A 260 -8.09 6.66 0.17
CA ASN A 260 -8.65 6.18 -1.10
C ASN A 260 -8.92 7.32 -2.13
N LYS A 261 -9.13 8.56 -1.68
CA LYS A 261 -9.26 9.77 -2.53
C LYS A 261 -7.91 10.44 -2.86
N LEU A 262 -6.93 10.36 -1.95
CA LEU A 262 -5.58 10.92 -2.07
C LEU A 262 -4.72 10.08 -3.03
N ILE A 263 -4.90 8.76 -3.03
CA ILE A 263 -4.35 7.87 -4.06
C ILE A 263 -4.88 8.24 -5.46
N LYS A 264 -6.07 8.83 -5.56
CA LYS A 264 -6.67 9.23 -6.85
C LYS A 264 -6.18 10.57 -7.41
N ARG A 265 -5.56 11.46 -6.62
CA ARG A 265 -5.12 12.80 -7.10
C ARG A 265 -3.92 13.36 -6.29
N LYS A 266 -2.70 13.30 -6.81
CA LYS A 266 -1.49 13.84 -6.10
C LYS A 266 -1.51 15.37 -5.89
N LYS A 267 -2.17 16.16 -6.75
CA LYS A 267 -2.12 17.64 -6.66
C LYS A 267 -2.89 18.22 -5.46
N ALA A 268 -3.95 17.55 -5.00
CA ALA A 268 -4.72 17.96 -3.82
C ALA A 268 -4.11 17.46 -2.50
N GLY A 269 -3.29 16.41 -2.57
CA GLY A 269 -2.78 15.74 -1.37
C GLY A 269 -1.90 16.60 -0.49
N LYS A 270 -0.93 17.34 -1.03
CA LYS A 270 -0.06 18.20 -0.19
C LYS A 270 -0.82 19.25 0.62
N ARG A 271 -1.80 19.94 0.02
CA ARG A 271 -2.60 20.98 0.72
C ARG A 271 -3.54 20.37 1.76
N ILE A 272 -4.15 19.23 1.44
CA ILE A 272 -5.04 18.52 2.36
C ILE A 272 -4.23 17.88 3.50
N THR A 273 -3.04 17.31 3.24
CA THR A 273 -2.16 16.78 4.27
C THR A 273 -1.70 17.88 5.23
N ILE A 274 -1.36 19.07 4.73
CA ILE A 274 -1.01 20.22 5.59
C ILE A 274 -2.22 20.69 6.42
N ALA A 275 -3.39 20.80 5.80
CA ALA A 275 -4.62 21.15 6.52
C ALA A 275 -5.02 20.09 7.55
N PHE A 276 -4.76 18.81 7.27
CA PHE A 276 -5.05 17.68 8.15
C PHE A 276 -4.05 17.56 9.29
N ILE A 277 -2.76 17.79 9.04
CA ILE A 277 -1.75 17.94 10.10
C ILE A 277 -2.12 19.13 10.99
N GLY A 278 -2.55 20.25 10.40
CA GLY A 278 -3.06 21.40 11.16
C GLY A 278 -4.31 21.07 11.99
N ALA A 279 -5.25 20.30 11.46
CA ALA A 279 -6.44 19.87 12.18
C ALA A 279 -6.13 18.87 13.30
N ILE A 280 -5.19 17.94 13.08
CA ILE A 280 -4.72 17.00 14.11
C ILE A 280 -3.96 17.75 15.20
N ILE A 281 -3.06 18.67 14.85
CA ILE A 281 -2.35 19.51 15.82
C ILE A 281 -3.36 20.35 16.61
N GLY A 282 -4.33 20.99 15.94
CA GLY A 282 -5.39 21.74 16.60
C GLY A 282 -6.24 20.87 17.54
N TRP A 283 -6.56 19.64 17.14
CA TRP A 283 -7.31 18.69 17.95
C TRP A 283 -6.50 18.16 19.15
N ILE A 284 -5.20 17.92 18.99
CA ILE A 284 -4.27 17.56 20.09
C ILE A 284 -4.15 18.72 21.07
N VAL A 285 -4.05 19.97 20.59
CA VAL A 285 -4.00 21.17 21.44
C VAL A 285 -5.31 21.37 22.20
N LEU A 286 -6.45 21.04 21.61
CA LEU A 286 -7.76 21.06 22.29
C LEU A 286 -7.94 19.99 23.37
N GLN A 287 -7.03 19.01 23.45
CA GLN A 287 -7.05 17.89 24.41
C GLN A 287 -6.00 18.00 25.52
N LEU A 288 -5.06 18.95 25.41
CA LEU A 288 -3.98 19.20 26.36
C LEU A 288 -4.45 20.03 27.56
#